data_AF-A0A3E0DSP8-F1
#
_entry.id   AF-A0A3E0DSP8-F1
#
_cell.length_a   1.000
_cell.length_b   1.000
_cell.length_c   1.000
_cell.angle_alpha   90.00
_cell.angle_beta   90.00
_cell.angle_gamma   90.00
#
_symmetry.space_group_name_H-M   'P 1'
#
loop_
_entity.id
_entity.type
_entity.pdbx_description
1 polymer ?
#
loop_
_entity_poly.entity_id
_entity_poly.type
_entity_poly.pdbx_seq_one_letter_code
_entity_poly.pdbx_strand_id
1 'polypeptide(L)'
;MFHVLKSLFQVSAEPEEQISYQRAVASLMMEVVMADDTIDDSEVQQVKRFLREVTDLGSSVEELYEEAKAGIADANDFYQFTKVINESASIEQKIELIKGLWRVAFADGVIDAYEDHRIRRISELLFVAHSEFIQAKLAVKAELEGD
;
A
#
# COMPACT_ATOMS: atom_id res chain seq x y z
N MET A 1 6.51 -16.94 -40.03
CA MET A 1 5.82 -15.78 -39.43
C MET A 1 4.61 -16.20 -38.58
N PHE A 2 3.69 -17.04 -39.08
CA PHE A 2 2.52 -17.52 -38.30
C PHE A 2 2.85 -18.39 -37.06
N HIS A 3 4.02 -19.04 -37.04
CA HIS A 3 4.46 -19.89 -35.92
C HIS A 3 4.78 -19.11 -34.64
N VAL A 4 5.33 -17.89 -34.77
CA VAL A 4 5.66 -17.03 -33.63
C VAL A 4 4.39 -16.52 -32.96
N LEU A 5 3.36 -16.21 -33.75
CA LEU A 5 2.06 -15.81 -33.21
C LEU A 5 1.40 -16.96 -32.45
N LYS A 6 1.57 -18.20 -32.93
CA LYS A 6 0.98 -19.40 -32.31
C LYS A 6 1.60 -19.73 -30.95
N SER A 7 2.90 -19.47 -30.77
CA SER A 7 3.57 -19.66 -29.48
C SER A 7 3.13 -18.65 -28.42
N LEU A 8 2.69 -17.44 -28.81
CA LEU A 8 2.16 -16.44 -27.87
C LEU A 8 0.87 -16.90 -27.17
N PHE A 9 0.04 -17.70 -27.87
CA PHE A 9 -1.20 -18.27 -27.32
C PHE A 9 -1.01 -19.66 -26.69
N GLN A 10 0.22 -20.20 -26.71
CA GLN A 10 0.58 -21.46 -26.05
C GLN A 10 1.27 -21.24 -24.70
N VAL A 11 1.57 -19.98 -24.34
CA VAL A 11 1.99 -19.63 -22.99
C VAL A 11 0.80 -19.87 -22.08
N SER A 12 0.89 -20.96 -21.32
CA SER A 12 -0.01 -21.21 -20.20
C SER A 12 0.48 -20.28 -19.10
N ALA A 13 -0.30 -19.25 -18.77
CA ALA A 13 -0.02 -18.48 -17.57
C ALA A 13 -0.06 -19.46 -16.40
N GLU A 14 1.06 -19.61 -15.69
CA GLU A 14 1.02 -20.29 -14.39
C GLU A 14 -0.03 -19.57 -13.53
N PRO A 15 -0.82 -20.29 -12.72
CA PRO A 15 -1.79 -19.65 -11.85
C PRO A 15 -1.04 -18.69 -10.94
N GLU A 16 -1.18 -17.40 -11.25
CA GLU A 16 -0.62 -16.31 -10.45
C GLU A 16 -1.15 -16.46 -9.03
N GLU A 17 -0.26 -16.58 -8.06
CA GLU A 17 -0.64 -16.81 -6.67
C GLU A 17 -1.53 -15.65 -6.23
N GLN A 18 -2.79 -15.94 -5.90
CA GLN A 18 -3.79 -14.91 -5.72
C GLN A 18 -3.48 -14.11 -4.45
N ILE A 19 -3.05 -12.86 -4.62
CA ILE A 19 -2.76 -11.94 -3.52
C ILE A 19 -4.05 -11.74 -2.70
N SER A 20 -3.99 -12.02 -1.39
CA SER A 20 -5.12 -11.81 -0.49
C SER A 20 -5.39 -10.31 -0.28
N TYR A 21 -6.63 -9.94 0.02
CA TYR A 21 -6.99 -8.55 0.31
C TYR A 21 -6.14 -7.96 1.44
N GLN A 22 -5.93 -8.72 2.51
CA GLN A 22 -5.12 -8.28 3.65
C GLN A 22 -3.65 -8.05 3.24
N ARG A 23 -3.08 -8.96 2.43
CA ARG A 23 -1.72 -8.82 1.91
C ARG A 23 -1.60 -7.58 1.04
N ALA A 24 -2.55 -7.35 0.13
CA ALA A 24 -2.58 -6.15 -0.71
C ALA A 24 -2.61 -4.85 0.12
N VAL A 25 -3.46 -4.78 1.15
CA VAL A 25 -3.54 -3.61 2.05
C VAL A 25 -2.23 -3.38 2.79
N ALA A 26 -1.67 -4.43 3.39
CA ALA A 26 -0.43 -4.31 4.16
C ALA A 26 0.78 -3.99 3.29
N SER A 27 0.86 -4.54 2.08
CA SER A 27 1.89 -4.18 1.11
C SER A 27 1.82 -2.69 0.75
N LEU A 28 0.64 -2.14 0.47
CA LEU A 28 0.51 -0.69 0.20
C LEU A 28 0.93 0.19 1.39
N MET A 29 0.59 -0.22 2.61
CA MET A 29 0.99 0.48 3.82
C MET A 29 2.51 0.41 4.03
N MET A 30 3.13 -0.74 3.80
CA MET A 30 4.58 -0.92 3.88
C MET A 30 5.30 -0.04 2.84
N GLU A 31 4.79 0.02 1.61
CA GLU A 31 5.37 0.83 0.54
C GLU A 31 5.39 2.33 0.80
N VAL A 32 4.43 2.83 1.60
CA VAL A 32 4.41 4.24 2.01
C VAL A 32 5.50 4.53 3.03
N VAL A 33 5.79 3.58 3.92
CA VAL A 33 6.83 3.72 4.95
C VAL A 33 8.21 3.55 4.35
N MET A 34 8.34 2.61 3.41
CA MET A 34 9.59 2.33 2.71
C MET A 34 9.85 3.35 1.59
N ALA A 35 9.22 4.53 1.64
CA ALA A 35 9.28 5.51 0.58
C ALA A 35 10.65 6.16 0.44
N ASP A 36 11.32 6.34 1.57
CA ASP A 36 12.65 6.91 1.68
C ASP A 36 13.71 5.81 1.91
N ASP A 37 14.94 6.07 1.44
CA ASP A 37 16.07 5.14 1.55
C ASP A 37 16.66 5.10 2.98
N THR A 38 16.23 6.00 3.87
CA THR A 38 16.75 6.18 5.24
C THR A 38 15.72 5.87 6.32
N ILE A 39 15.27 4.63 6.38
CA ILE A 39 14.33 4.17 7.43
C ILE A 39 15.11 3.80 8.69
N ASP A 40 14.75 4.39 9.82
CA ASP A 40 15.27 3.99 11.14
C ASP A 40 14.59 2.70 11.63
N ASP A 41 15.34 1.84 12.32
CA ASP A 41 14.81 0.62 12.93
C ASP A 41 13.64 0.91 13.89
N SER A 42 13.62 2.09 14.51
CA SER A 42 12.53 2.53 15.39
C SER A 42 11.23 2.80 14.62
N GLU A 43 11.30 3.33 13.41
CA GLU A 43 10.18 3.60 12.50
C GLU A 43 9.61 2.29 11.96
N VAL A 44 10.48 1.38 11.55
CA VAL A 44 10.10 0.02 11.12
C VAL A 44 9.27 -0.68 12.20
N GLN A 45 9.69 -0.62 13.46
CA GLN A 45 8.97 -1.29 14.54
C GLN A 45 7.61 -0.64 14.83
N GLN A 46 7.50 0.69 14.68
CA GLN A 46 6.21 1.39 14.82
C GLN A 46 5.23 0.96 13.73
N VAL A 47 5.71 0.88 12.50
CA VAL A 47 4.90 0.47 11.34
C VAL A 47 4.49 -0.98 11.43
N LYS A 48 5.41 -1.89 11.80
CA LYS A 48 5.06 -3.29 12.03
C LYS A 48 4.02 -3.46 13.14
N ARG A 49 4.07 -2.64 14.20
CA ARG A 49 3.03 -2.63 15.24
C ARG A 49 1.70 -2.15 14.68
N PHE A 50 1.68 -0.99 14.01
CA PHE A 50 0.47 -0.46 13.39
C PHE A 50 -0.18 -1.46 12.43
N LEU A 51 0.62 -2.07 11.54
CA LEU A 51 0.15 -3.11 10.61
C LEU A 51 -0.47 -4.31 11.31
N ARG A 52 0.08 -4.74 12.45
CA ARG A 52 -0.50 -5.84 13.25
C ARG A 52 -1.78 -5.42 13.99
N GLU A 53 -1.97 -4.13 14.25
CA GLU A 53 -3.18 -3.61 14.90
C GLU A 53 -4.32 -3.41 13.90
N VAL A 54 -4.01 -3.03 12.65
CA VAL A 54 -5.00 -2.75 11.61
C VAL A 54 -5.24 -3.91 10.64
N THR A 55 -4.45 -4.98 10.73
CA THR A 55 -4.59 -6.19 9.90
C THR A 55 -4.46 -7.48 10.73
N ASP A 56 -5.10 -8.57 10.29
CA ASP A 56 -4.97 -9.89 10.94
C ASP A 56 -3.71 -10.67 10.47
N LEU A 57 -2.68 -10.00 9.94
CA LEU A 57 -1.53 -10.66 9.31
C LEU A 57 -0.50 -11.24 10.29
N GLY A 58 -0.47 -10.79 11.54
CA GLY A 58 0.39 -11.34 12.59
C GLY A 58 1.87 -11.45 12.18
N SER A 59 2.36 -12.68 11.97
CA SER A 59 3.74 -12.98 11.54
C SER A 59 4.05 -12.62 10.08
N SER A 60 3.05 -12.57 9.20
CA SER A 60 3.23 -12.22 7.79
C SER A 60 3.65 -10.76 7.57
N VAL A 61 3.50 -9.91 8.59
CA VAL A 61 4.01 -8.52 8.55
C VAL A 61 5.55 -8.49 8.46
N GLU A 62 6.23 -9.48 9.03
CA GLU A 62 7.69 -9.57 8.96
C GLU A 62 8.16 -9.98 7.57
N GLU A 63 7.46 -10.95 6.96
CA GLU A 63 7.69 -11.41 5.60
C GLU A 63 7.49 -10.26 4.60
N LEU A 64 6.39 -9.52 4.72
CA LEU A 64 6.11 -8.35 3.90
C LEU A 64 7.17 -7.26 4.04
N TYR A 65 7.73 -7.07 5.24
CA TYR A 65 8.81 -6.12 5.44
C TYR A 65 10.09 -6.55 4.74
N GLU A 66 10.48 -7.82 4.86
CA GLU A 66 11.67 -8.34 4.16
C GLU A 66 11.49 -8.31 2.64
N GLU A 67 10.28 -8.57 2.12
CA GLU A 67 9.94 -8.44 0.70
C GLU A 67 10.07 -6.99 0.21
N ALA A 68 9.49 -6.03 0.93
CA ALA A 68 9.57 -4.62 0.59
C ALA A 68 11.02 -4.11 0.65
N LYS A 69 11.78 -4.52 1.67
CA LYS A 69 13.20 -4.19 1.83
C LYS A 69 14.09 -4.78 0.73
N ALA A 70 13.73 -5.95 0.20
CA ALA A 70 14.45 -6.57 -0.91
C ALA A 70 14.31 -5.80 -2.24
N GLY A 71 13.48 -4.75 -2.29
CA GLY A 71 13.43 -3.82 -3.42
C GLY A 71 12.75 -4.39 -4.65
N ILE A 72 11.72 -5.23 -4.48
CA ILE A 72 10.93 -5.79 -5.59
C ILE A 72 9.82 -4.82 -6.05
N ALA A 73 9.64 -3.69 -5.37
CA ALA A 73 8.54 -2.76 -5.60
C ALA A 73 8.72 -1.90 -6.87
N ASP A 74 8.47 -2.50 -8.03
CA ASP A 74 8.26 -1.78 -9.28
C ASP A 74 6.84 -1.19 -9.32
N ALA A 75 6.61 -0.24 -10.22
CA ALA A 75 5.26 0.31 -10.48
C ALA A 75 4.20 -0.78 -10.73
N ASN A 76 4.62 -1.98 -11.19
CA ASN A 76 3.78 -3.15 -11.38
C ASN A 76 3.10 -3.63 -10.07
N ASP A 77 3.77 -3.47 -8.92
CA ASP A 77 3.30 -3.96 -7.63
C ASP A 77 2.14 -3.14 -7.08
N PHE A 78 2.13 -1.81 -7.29
CA PHE A 78 0.97 -1.00 -6.93
C PHE A 78 -0.27 -1.38 -7.72
N TYR A 79 -0.13 -1.69 -9.01
CA TYR A 79 -1.28 -2.10 -9.83
C TYR A 79 -1.88 -3.42 -9.36
N GLN A 80 -1.08 -4.44 -9.03
CA GLN A 80 -1.62 -5.72 -8.54
C GLN A 80 -2.33 -5.55 -7.18
N PHE A 81 -1.74 -4.79 -6.23
CA PHE A 81 -2.36 -4.59 -4.92
C PHE A 81 -3.64 -3.75 -5.00
N THR A 82 -3.59 -2.62 -5.72
CA THR A 82 -4.77 -1.77 -5.89
C THR A 82 -5.86 -2.43 -6.70
N LYS A 83 -5.54 -3.35 -7.62
CA LYS A 83 -6.55 -4.17 -8.33
C LYS A 83 -7.33 -5.04 -7.35
N VAL A 84 -6.66 -5.80 -6.48
CA VAL A 84 -7.33 -6.64 -5.47
C VAL A 84 -8.24 -5.81 -4.56
N ILE A 85 -7.76 -4.63 -4.14
CA ILE A 85 -8.54 -3.72 -3.29
C ILE A 85 -9.72 -3.12 -4.05
N ASN A 86 -9.53 -2.73 -5.31
CA ASN A 86 -10.60 -2.17 -6.13
C ASN A 86 -11.73 -3.16 -6.40
N GLU A 87 -11.42 -4.44 -6.54
CA GLU A 87 -12.39 -5.52 -6.76
C GLU A 87 -13.17 -5.90 -5.49
N SER A 88 -12.58 -5.65 -4.31
CA SER A 88 -13.13 -6.14 -3.03
C SER A 88 -13.71 -5.04 -2.13
N ALA A 89 -13.20 -3.81 -2.21
CA ALA A 89 -13.51 -2.74 -1.28
C ALA A 89 -14.56 -1.75 -1.82
N SER A 90 -15.45 -1.29 -0.95
CA SER A 90 -16.31 -0.14 -1.20
C SER A 90 -15.51 1.17 -1.26
N ILE A 91 -16.13 2.24 -1.75
CA ILE A 91 -15.48 3.56 -1.78
C ILE A 91 -15.15 4.05 -0.36
N GLU A 92 -16.03 3.81 0.61
CA GLU A 92 -15.84 4.17 2.01
C GLU A 92 -14.64 3.42 2.60
N GLN A 93 -14.50 2.12 2.32
CA GLN A 93 -13.36 1.32 2.76
C GLN A 93 -12.04 1.82 2.14
N LYS A 94 -12.06 2.25 0.88
CA LYS A 94 -10.88 2.86 0.24
C LYS A 94 -10.51 4.20 0.88
N ILE A 95 -11.49 5.02 1.24
CA ILE A 95 -11.25 6.28 1.97
C ILE A 95 -10.64 6.00 3.34
N GLU A 96 -11.14 5.00 4.07
CA GLU A 96 -10.56 4.58 5.34
C GLU A 96 -9.14 4.03 5.17
N LEU A 97 -8.85 3.31 4.09
CA LEU A 97 -7.49 2.92 3.75
C LEU A 97 -6.58 4.14 3.53
N ILE A 98 -7.03 5.15 2.78
CA ILE A 98 -6.27 6.40 2.61
C ILE A 98 -6.00 7.10 3.95
N LYS A 99 -6.97 7.12 4.87
CA LYS A 99 -6.73 7.62 6.24
C LYS A 99 -5.71 6.77 7.00
N GLY A 100 -5.77 5.44 6.85
CA GLY A 100 -4.78 4.53 7.41
C GLY A 100 -3.37 4.84 6.93
N LEU A 101 -3.18 5.06 5.62
CA LEU A 101 -1.89 5.45 5.05
C LEU A 101 -1.40 6.79 5.61
N TRP A 102 -2.29 7.77 5.80
CA TRP A 102 -1.91 9.01 6.46
C TRP A 102 -1.50 8.83 7.91
N ARG A 103 -2.20 8.00 8.70
CA ARG A 103 -1.83 7.72 10.10
C ARG A 103 -0.42 7.15 10.20
N VAL A 104 -0.07 6.28 9.25
CA VAL A 104 1.27 5.71 9.15
C VAL A 104 2.32 6.78 8.82
N ALA A 105 2.09 7.59 7.79
CA ALA A 105 3.01 8.67 7.40
C ALA A 105 3.09 9.81 8.43
N PHE A 106 2.12 9.93 9.34
CA PHE A 106 2.20 10.87 10.45
C PHE A 106 2.84 10.27 11.72
N ALA A 107 3.22 8.99 11.73
CA ALA A 107 3.65 8.30 12.94
C ALA A 107 4.93 8.89 13.57
N ASP A 108 5.81 9.47 12.75
CA ASP A 108 7.03 10.17 13.18
C ASP A 108 6.83 11.69 13.37
N GLY A 109 5.63 12.20 13.05
CA GLY A 109 5.24 13.60 13.17
C GLY A 109 5.60 14.49 11.97
N VAL A 110 6.30 14.00 10.94
CA VAL A 110 6.70 14.80 9.77
C VAL A 110 6.55 14.01 8.48
N ILE A 111 5.55 14.36 7.68
CA ILE A 111 5.39 13.81 6.33
C ILE A 111 6.43 14.41 5.38
N ASP A 112 7.16 13.55 4.67
CA ASP A 112 8.04 13.96 3.59
C ASP A 112 7.35 14.01 2.21
N ALA A 113 8.08 14.48 1.20
CA ALA A 113 7.54 14.61 -0.17
C ALA A 113 7.33 13.27 -0.88
N TYR A 114 8.13 12.24 -0.57
CA TYR A 114 8.00 10.89 -1.13
C TYR A 114 6.77 10.19 -0.58
N GLU A 115 6.50 10.28 0.73
CA GLU A 115 5.31 9.73 1.37
C GLU A 115 4.03 10.37 0.83
N ASP A 116 3.95 11.71 0.77
CA ASP A 116 2.79 12.41 0.20
C ASP A 116 2.54 11.97 -1.24
N HIS A 117 3.62 11.88 -2.04
CA HIS A 117 3.54 11.45 -3.43
C HIS A 117 3.06 9.99 -3.55
N ARG A 118 3.53 9.08 -2.70
CA ARG A 118 3.10 7.67 -2.71
C ARG A 118 1.64 7.52 -2.31
N ILE A 119 1.20 8.18 -1.23
CA ILE A 119 -0.21 8.12 -0.80
C ILE A 119 -1.11 8.71 -1.88
N ARG A 120 -0.69 9.79 -2.54
CA ARG A 120 -1.40 10.37 -3.68
C ARG A 120 -1.51 9.39 -4.85
N ARG A 121 -0.40 8.74 -5.22
CA ARG A 121 -0.37 7.72 -6.28
C ARG A 121 -1.34 6.57 -5.96
N ILE A 122 -1.34 6.10 -4.72
CA ILE A 122 -2.23 5.03 -4.25
C ILE A 122 -3.69 5.49 -4.32
N SER A 123 -4.00 6.71 -3.88
CA SER A 123 -5.35 7.31 -3.98
C SER A 123 -5.87 7.32 -5.42
N GLU A 124 -5.02 7.70 -6.38
CA GLU A 124 -5.39 7.72 -7.80
C GLU A 124 -5.69 6.31 -8.31
N LEU A 125 -4.86 5.34 -7.96
CA LEU A 125 -5.02 3.94 -8.35
C LEU A 125 -6.23 3.26 -7.69
N LEU A 126 -6.63 3.71 -6.49
CA LEU A 126 -7.85 3.27 -5.80
C LEU A 126 -9.11 4.00 -6.28
N PHE A 127 -9.00 4.89 -7.27
CA PHE A 127 -10.09 5.72 -7.78
C PHE A 127 -10.76 6.58 -6.71
N VAL A 128 -9.99 7.01 -5.71
CA VAL A 128 -10.46 7.95 -4.68
C VAL A 128 -10.38 9.36 -5.23
N ALA A 129 -11.48 10.11 -5.11
CA ALA A 129 -11.54 11.49 -5.60
C ALA A 129 -10.54 12.38 -4.86
N HIS A 130 -9.95 13.35 -5.57
CA HIS A 130 -8.96 14.24 -4.98
C HIS A 130 -9.49 15.01 -3.75
N SER A 131 -10.78 15.37 -3.74
CA SER A 131 -11.42 15.98 -2.57
C SER A 131 -11.38 15.07 -1.35
N GLU A 132 -11.72 13.79 -1.51
CA GLU A 132 -11.71 12.79 -0.44
C GLU A 132 -10.30 12.54 0.08
N PHE A 133 -9.30 12.51 -0.81
CA PHE A 133 -7.89 12.41 -0.44
C PHE A 133 -7.45 13.57 0.48
N ILE A 134 -7.81 14.81 0.13
CA ILE A 134 -7.49 15.99 0.96
C ILE A 134 -8.25 15.92 2.29
N GLN A 135 -9.54 15.56 2.28
CA GLN A 135 -10.34 15.44 3.50
C GLN A 135 -9.78 14.36 4.44
N ALA A 136 -9.35 13.22 3.89
CA ALA A 136 -8.70 12.16 4.66
C ALA A 136 -7.43 12.64 5.35
N LYS A 137 -6.56 13.39 4.64
CA LYS A 137 -5.35 13.98 5.22
C LYS A 137 -5.67 14.93 6.37
N LEU A 138 -6.63 15.83 6.16
CA LEU A 138 -7.03 16.82 7.16
C LEU A 138 -7.68 16.18 8.38
N ALA A 139 -8.51 15.16 8.18
CA ALA A 139 -9.17 14.43 9.26
C ALA A 139 -8.14 13.76 10.18
N VAL A 140 -7.19 13.01 9.61
CA VAL A 140 -6.13 12.34 10.40
C VAL A 140 -5.25 13.35 11.12
N LYS A 141 -4.89 14.45 10.45
CA LYS A 141 -4.11 15.52 11.09
C LYS A 141 -4.84 16.09 12.31
N ALA A 142 -6.14 16.34 12.19
CA ALA A 142 -6.95 16.85 13.30
C ALA A 142 -7.14 15.82 14.44
N GLU A 143 -7.23 14.52 14.11
CA GLU A 143 -7.25 13.43 15.09
C GLU A 143 -5.98 13.45 15.95
N LEU A 144 -4.80 13.58 15.33
CA LEU A 144 -3.51 13.55 16.03
C LEU A 144 -3.14 14.86 16.76
N GLU A 145 -3.69 16.01 16.34
CA GLU A 145 -3.52 17.29 17.06
C GLU A 145 -4.46 17.44 18.27
N GLY A 146 -5.48 16.59 18.38
CA GLY A 146 -6.50 16.62 19.43
C GLY A 146 -6.27 15.69 20.62
N ASP A 147 -5.30 14.77 20.53
CA ASP A 147 -4.86 13.84 21.58
C ASP A 147 -3.64 14.38 22.36
#